data_AF-A0A0S8HW42-F1
#
_entry.id   AF-A0A0S8HW42-F1
#
_cell.length_a   1.000
_cell.length_b   1.000
_cell.length_c   1.000
_cell.angle_alpha   90.00
_cell.angle_beta   90.00
_cell.angle_gamma   90.00
#
_symmetry.space_group_name_H-M   'P 1'
#
loop_
_entity.id
_entity.type
_entity.pdbx_description
1 polymer ?
#
loop_
_entity_poly.entity_id
_entity_poly.type
_entity_poly.pdbx_seq_one_letter_code
_entity_poly.pdbx_strand_id
1 'polypeptide(L)'
;MNPSVQALIAVTPILAAAILLIGFRLPAKKAMPVVYIAAAVIASTAWGVPVTRVIASTIQGLFISFDLLYIIFGAILLLNTLKYSGAITAIRAGFTRISRDRRVQVVIIAWLFGSFIEGASGFGTPAAIAAPLMVALGFPAMAAVMIGMMIQSTPVTFGAIGTPILIGVRAGLENPELISKLTDAGTNFDSYLRL
;
A
#
# COMPACT_ATOMS: atom_id res chain seq x y z
N MET A 1 29.35 8.51 -13.90
CA MET A 1 28.40 9.65 -13.86
C MET A 1 28.49 10.32 -12.51
N ASN A 2 28.27 11.64 -12.43
CA ASN A 2 28.19 12.36 -11.15
C ASN A 2 27.02 11.79 -10.32
N PRO A 3 27.19 11.51 -9.00
CA PRO A 3 26.13 11.05 -8.11
C PRO A 3 24.83 11.86 -8.19
N SER A 4 24.92 13.18 -8.36
CA SER A 4 23.73 14.03 -8.51
C SER A 4 22.91 13.71 -9.76
N VAL A 5 23.59 13.38 -10.87
CA VAL A 5 22.93 12.98 -12.12
C VAL A 5 22.29 11.60 -11.97
N GLN A 6 22.96 10.67 -11.28
CA GLN A 6 22.40 9.35 -10.98
C GLN A 6 21.15 9.46 -10.10
N ALA A 7 21.17 10.34 -9.08
CA ALA A 7 20.02 10.59 -8.23
C ALA A 7 18.82 11.15 -9.02
N LEU A 8 19.06 12.10 -9.94
CA LEU A 8 18.02 12.65 -10.80
C LEU A 8 17.40 11.58 -11.73
N ILE A 9 18.23 10.73 -12.33
CA ILE A 9 17.73 9.64 -13.18
C ILE A 9 16.95 8.63 -12.33
N ALA A 10 17.41 8.33 -11.11
CA ALA A 10 16.76 7.36 -10.23
C ALA A 10 15.38 7.82 -9.76
N VAL A 11 15.20 9.12 -9.51
CA VAL A 11 13.90 9.67 -9.11
C VAL A 11 12.94 9.89 -10.30
N THR A 12 13.44 9.84 -11.54
CA THR A 12 12.66 10.16 -12.75
C THR A 12 11.38 9.33 -12.89
N PRO A 13 11.37 7.99 -12.71
CA PRO A 13 10.13 7.21 -12.78
C PRO A 13 9.10 7.62 -11.73
N ILE A 14 9.55 8.00 -10.53
CA ILE A 14 8.69 8.45 -9.43
C ILE A 14 8.05 9.80 -9.78
N LEU A 15 8.85 10.74 -10.28
CA LEU A 15 8.36 12.04 -10.74
C LEU A 15 7.40 11.89 -11.93
N ALA A 16 7.70 10.99 -12.87
CA ALA A 16 6.81 10.70 -13.99
C ALA A 16 5.45 10.18 -13.48
N ALA A 17 5.43 9.28 -12.50
CA ALA A 17 4.19 8.82 -11.88
C ALA A 17 3.42 9.97 -11.23
N ALA A 18 4.09 10.82 -10.44
CA ALA A 18 3.47 11.98 -9.79
C ALA A 18 2.89 12.98 -10.81
N ILE A 19 3.63 13.29 -11.86
CA ILE A 19 3.19 14.21 -12.92
C ILE A 19 1.98 13.64 -13.67
N LEU A 20 2.01 12.36 -14.05
CA LEU A 20 0.92 11.74 -14.80
C LEU A 20 -0.35 11.58 -13.94
N LEU A 21 -0.22 11.18 -12.67
CA LEU A 21 -1.35 10.91 -11.78
C LEU A 21 -1.92 12.16 -11.11
N ILE A 22 -1.07 13.10 -10.69
CA ILE A 22 -1.49 14.29 -9.92
C ILE A 22 -1.61 15.49 -10.85
N GLY A 23 -0.60 15.71 -11.69
CA GLY A 23 -0.57 16.84 -12.63
C GLY A 23 -1.61 16.68 -13.75
N PHE A 24 -1.48 15.62 -14.53
CA PHE A 24 -2.38 15.34 -15.67
C PHE A 24 -3.64 14.58 -15.28
N ARG A 25 -3.74 14.08 -14.04
CA ARG A 25 -4.90 13.33 -13.53
C ARG A 25 -5.28 12.13 -14.40
N LEU A 26 -4.28 11.51 -15.03
CA LEU A 26 -4.50 10.33 -15.86
C LEU A 26 -4.88 9.14 -14.97
N PRO A 27 -5.79 8.27 -15.42
CA PRO A 27 -6.08 7.06 -14.68
C PRO A 27 -4.83 6.18 -14.60
N ALA A 28 -4.62 5.54 -13.43
CA ALA A 28 -3.47 4.69 -13.18
C ALA A 28 -3.26 3.60 -14.26
N LYS A 29 -4.36 3.07 -14.82
CA LYS A 29 -4.34 2.12 -15.94
C LYS A 29 -3.56 2.62 -17.17
N LYS A 30 -3.53 3.95 -17.41
CA LYS A 30 -2.78 4.57 -18.50
C LYS A 30 -1.41 5.07 -18.03
N ALA A 31 -1.32 5.66 -16.85
CA ALA A 31 -0.09 6.25 -16.34
C ALA A 31 0.98 5.19 -15.99
N MET A 32 0.60 4.13 -15.28
CA MET A 32 1.56 3.15 -14.75
C MET A 32 2.31 2.36 -15.83
N PRO A 33 1.69 1.94 -16.96
CA PRO A 33 2.45 1.34 -18.07
C PRO A 33 3.52 2.26 -18.65
N VAL A 34 3.22 3.57 -18.76
CA VAL A 34 4.19 4.56 -19.26
C VAL A 34 5.37 4.69 -18.29
N VAL A 35 5.09 4.77 -16.99
CA VAL A 35 6.12 4.82 -15.94
C VAL A 35 6.97 3.54 -15.95
N TYR A 36 6.35 2.38 -16.11
CA TYR A 36 7.05 1.10 -16.21
C TYR A 36 8.00 1.06 -17.40
N ILE A 37 7.55 1.47 -18.60
CA ILE A 37 8.39 1.54 -19.80
C ILE A 37 9.56 2.50 -19.56
N ALA A 38 9.29 3.68 -18.98
CA ALA A 38 10.34 4.64 -18.63
C ALA A 38 11.37 4.01 -17.68
N ALA A 39 10.93 3.33 -16.62
CA ALA A 39 11.82 2.63 -15.68
C ALA A 39 12.64 1.52 -16.35
N ALA A 40 12.04 0.74 -17.25
CA ALA A 40 12.74 -0.33 -17.98
C ALA A 40 13.80 0.23 -18.93
N VAL A 41 13.46 1.27 -19.71
CA VAL A 41 14.41 1.96 -20.61
C VAL A 41 15.58 2.52 -19.80
N ILE A 42 15.26 3.20 -18.70
CA ILE A 42 16.24 3.79 -17.81
C ILE A 42 17.16 2.71 -17.19
N ALA A 43 16.61 1.58 -16.73
CA ALA A 43 17.39 0.47 -16.18
C ALA A 43 18.39 -0.10 -17.20
N SER A 44 17.96 -0.30 -18.45
CA SER A 44 18.84 -0.83 -19.51
C SER A 44 19.88 0.19 -19.99
N THR A 45 19.54 1.48 -20.07
CA THR A 45 20.41 2.51 -20.65
C THR A 45 21.33 3.18 -19.64
N ALA A 46 20.82 3.62 -18.49
CA ALA A 46 21.60 4.34 -17.47
C ALA A 46 22.34 3.40 -16.51
N TRP A 47 21.81 2.21 -16.27
CA TRP A 47 22.38 1.21 -15.37
C TRP A 47 22.94 -0.04 -16.06
N GLY A 48 22.81 -0.14 -17.39
CA GLY A 48 23.36 -1.27 -18.15
C GLY A 48 22.73 -2.61 -17.76
N VAL A 49 21.52 -2.62 -17.20
CA VAL A 49 20.85 -3.85 -16.77
C VAL A 49 20.50 -4.69 -18.01
N PRO A 50 20.93 -5.97 -18.07
CA PRO A 50 20.59 -6.85 -19.19
C PRO A 50 19.08 -6.99 -19.37
N VAL A 51 18.62 -6.98 -20.62
CA VAL A 51 17.19 -7.10 -20.96
C VAL A 51 16.58 -8.38 -20.38
N THR A 52 17.35 -9.47 -20.31
CA THR A 52 16.94 -10.73 -19.67
C THR A 52 16.57 -10.54 -18.20
N ARG A 53 17.32 -9.73 -17.45
CA ARG A 53 17.02 -9.40 -16.05
C ARG A 53 15.78 -8.52 -15.94
N VAL A 54 15.60 -7.55 -16.85
CA VAL A 54 14.38 -6.73 -16.90
C VAL A 54 13.14 -7.59 -17.12
N ILE A 55 13.18 -8.52 -18.08
CA ILE A 55 12.08 -9.46 -18.35
C ILE A 55 11.82 -10.36 -17.12
N ALA A 56 12.87 -10.90 -16.50
CA ALA A 56 12.73 -11.72 -15.30
C ALA A 56 12.07 -10.94 -14.15
N SER A 57 12.49 -9.71 -13.88
CA SER A 57 11.88 -8.83 -12.88
C SER A 57 10.43 -8.46 -13.24
N THR A 58 10.10 -8.37 -14.53
CA THR A 58 8.72 -8.15 -14.99
C THR A 58 7.83 -9.33 -14.65
N ILE A 59 8.29 -10.56 -14.95
CA ILE A 59 7.58 -11.79 -14.62
C ILE A 59 7.39 -11.91 -13.10
N GLN A 60 8.45 -11.65 -12.32
CA GLN A 60 8.36 -11.61 -10.86
C GLN A 60 7.30 -10.59 -10.39
N GLY A 61 7.30 -9.39 -10.97
CA GLY A 61 6.29 -8.37 -10.69
C GLY A 61 4.86 -8.81 -11.02
N LEU A 62 4.65 -9.61 -12.06
CA LEU A 62 3.34 -10.19 -12.39
C LEU A 62 2.88 -11.21 -11.34
N PHE A 63 3.77 -12.08 -10.85
CA PHE A 63 3.44 -13.00 -9.76
C PHE A 63 3.08 -12.26 -8.48
N ILE A 64 3.88 -11.27 -8.09
CA ILE A 64 3.57 -10.39 -6.95
C ILE A 64 2.19 -9.75 -7.16
N SER A 65 1.92 -9.22 -8.35
CA SER A 65 0.62 -8.60 -8.66
C SER A 65 -0.55 -9.58 -8.53
N PHE A 66 -0.36 -10.84 -8.94
CA PHE A 66 -1.37 -11.89 -8.80
C PHE A 66 -1.67 -12.19 -7.32
N ASP A 67 -0.63 -12.33 -6.50
CA ASP A 67 -0.79 -12.55 -5.05
C ASP A 67 -1.56 -11.40 -4.40
N LEU A 68 -1.27 -10.15 -4.80
CA LEU A 68 -2.01 -8.98 -4.33
C LEU A 68 -3.49 -9.02 -4.75
N LEU A 69 -3.78 -9.37 -6.01
CA LEU A 69 -5.14 -9.50 -6.51
C LEU A 69 -5.91 -10.61 -5.78
N TYR A 70 -5.26 -11.71 -5.43
CA TYR A 70 -5.86 -12.80 -4.67
C TYR A 70 -6.26 -12.35 -3.25
N ILE A 71 -5.41 -11.57 -2.56
CA ILE A 71 -5.73 -10.99 -1.25
C ILE A 71 -6.92 -10.02 -1.36
N ILE A 72 -6.87 -9.10 -2.34
CA ILE A 72 -7.95 -8.12 -2.57
C ILE A 72 -9.26 -8.83 -2.88
N PHE A 73 -9.23 -9.91 -3.68
CA PHE A 73 -10.42 -10.72 -3.97
C PHE A 73 -11.03 -11.28 -2.68
N GLY A 74 -10.23 -11.91 -1.82
CA GLY A 74 -10.70 -12.43 -0.53
C GLY A 74 -11.31 -11.35 0.37
N ALA A 75 -10.67 -10.18 0.43
CA ALA A 75 -11.17 -9.04 1.20
C ALA A 75 -12.51 -8.49 0.67
N ILE A 76 -12.63 -8.32 -0.65
CA ILE A 76 -13.87 -7.84 -1.30
C ILE A 76 -14.98 -8.88 -1.18
N LEU A 77 -14.66 -10.17 -1.27
CA LEU A 77 -15.61 -11.26 -1.05
C LEU A 77 -16.15 -11.22 0.37
N LEU A 78 -15.28 -11.10 1.38
CA LEU A 78 -15.68 -10.97 2.78
C LEU A 78 -16.56 -9.73 2.99
N LEU A 79 -16.15 -8.57 2.46
CA LEU A 79 -16.91 -7.33 2.56
C LEU A 79 -18.31 -7.48 1.96
N ASN A 80 -18.42 -8.01 0.74
CA ASN A 80 -19.70 -8.24 0.09
C ASN A 80 -20.54 -9.24 0.87
N THR A 81 -19.94 -10.31 1.39
CA THR A 81 -20.64 -11.28 2.25
C THR A 81 -21.22 -10.61 3.50
N LEU A 82 -20.44 -9.76 4.17
CA LEU A 82 -20.91 -8.98 5.33
C LEU A 82 -22.03 -7.99 4.95
N LYS A 83 -21.96 -7.42 3.75
CA LYS A 83 -22.98 -6.50 3.24
C LYS A 83 -24.30 -7.22 2.96
N TYR A 84 -24.26 -8.32 2.21
CA TYR A 84 -25.46 -9.06 1.80
C TYR A 84 -26.07 -9.89 2.95
N SER A 85 -25.27 -10.32 3.92
CA SER A 85 -25.79 -10.97 5.15
C SER A 85 -26.43 -10.00 6.15
N GLY A 86 -26.31 -8.69 5.94
CA GLY A 86 -26.78 -7.67 6.90
C GLY A 86 -25.85 -7.47 8.11
N ALA A 87 -24.72 -8.17 8.18
CA ALA A 87 -23.75 -8.04 9.27
C ALA A 87 -23.19 -6.62 9.40
N ILE A 88 -23.00 -5.89 8.28
CA ILE A 88 -22.60 -4.46 8.32
C ILE A 88 -23.60 -3.62 9.10
N THR A 89 -24.90 -3.89 8.97
CA THR A 89 -25.96 -3.17 9.70
C THR A 89 -25.89 -3.47 11.20
N ALA A 90 -25.61 -4.72 11.57
CA ALA A 90 -25.41 -5.11 12.97
C ALA A 90 -24.17 -4.42 13.58
N ILE A 91 -23.05 -4.39 12.85
CA ILE A 91 -21.84 -3.66 13.25
C ILE A 91 -22.14 -2.17 13.44
N ARG A 92 -22.87 -1.57 12.50
CA ARG A 92 -23.29 -0.15 12.56
C ARG A 92 -24.14 0.14 13.79
N ALA A 93 -25.14 -0.70 14.07
CA ALA A 93 -26.00 -0.57 15.25
C ALA A 93 -25.20 -0.68 16.55
N GLY A 94 -24.21 -1.58 16.60
CA GLY A 94 -23.26 -1.72 17.70
C GLY A 94 -22.50 -0.42 17.98
N PHE A 95 -21.91 0.22 16.96
CA PHE A 95 -21.14 1.45 17.14
C PHE A 95 -21.98 2.64 17.63
N THR A 96 -23.20 2.80 17.12
CA THR A 96 -24.10 3.88 17.59
C THR A 96 -24.60 3.68 19.03
N ARG A 97 -24.58 2.45 19.53
CA ARG A 97 -24.98 2.13 20.91
C ARG A 97 -23.87 2.40 21.93
N ILE A 98 -22.60 2.37 21.52
CA ILE A 98 -21.46 2.63 22.41
C ILE A 98 -21.40 4.10 22.82
N SER A 99 -21.47 5.03 21.86
CA SER A 99 -21.46 6.46 22.15
C SER A 99 -22.17 7.27 21.06
N ARG A 100 -22.88 8.31 21.51
CA ARG A 100 -23.47 9.34 20.65
C ARG A 100 -22.50 10.48 20.32
N ASP A 101 -21.36 10.55 21.01
CA ASP A 101 -20.33 11.57 20.73
C ASP A 101 -19.62 11.25 19.40
N ARG A 102 -19.70 12.18 18.45
CA ARG A 102 -19.09 12.05 17.12
C ARG A 102 -17.58 11.87 17.17
N ARG A 103 -16.90 12.43 18.16
CA ARG A 103 -15.44 12.28 18.33
C ARG A 103 -15.09 10.84 18.70
N VAL A 104 -15.86 10.25 19.61
CA VAL A 104 -15.69 8.85 20.00
C VAL A 104 -16.02 7.92 18.83
N GLN A 105 -17.07 8.22 18.06
CA GLN A 105 -17.40 7.47 16.86
C GLN A 105 -16.28 7.50 15.81
N VAL A 106 -15.60 8.63 15.63
CA VAL A 106 -14.43 8.71 14.74
C VAL A 106 -13.32 7.77 15.20
N VAL A 107 -13.00 7.74 16.49
CA VAL A 107 -11.99 6.82 17.03
C VAL A 107 -12.42 5.36 16.81
N ILE A 108 -13.66 5.02 17.10
CA ILE A 108 -14.13 3.64 16.96
C ILE A 108 -14.15 3.20 15.49
N ILE A 109 -14.63 4.07 14.58
CA ILE A 109 -14.89 3.70 13.19
C ILE A 109 -13.67 3.93 12.30
N ALA A 110 -13.14 5.15 12.28
CA ALA A 110 -12.05 5.48 11.38
C ALA A 110 -10.70 4.95 11.91
N TRP A 111 -10.49 4.98 13.23
CA TRP A 111 -9.26 4.46 13.83
C TRP A 111 -9.30 2.96 14.09
N LEU A 112 -10.12 2.49 15.03
CA LEU A 112 -10.07 1.08 15.44
C LEU A 112 -10.56 0.14 14.33
N PHE A 113 -11.78 0.34 13.85
CA PHE A 113 -12.35 -0.50 12.79
C PHE A 113 -11.61 -0.35 11.46
N GLY A 114 -11.27 0.88 11.07
CA GLY A 114 -10.45 1.14 9.89
C GLY A 114 -9.09 0.43 9.97
N SER A 115 -8.35 0.60 11.05
CA SER A 115 -7.04 -0.07 11.21
C SER A 115 -7.15 -1.59 11.24
N PHE A 116 -8.20 -2.14 11.88
CA PHE A 116 -8.45 -3.58 11.91
C PHE A 116 -8.67 -4.14 10.50
N ILE A 117 -9.55 -3.49 9.72
CA ILE A 117 -9.81 -3.92 8.35
C ILE A 117 -8.57 -3.76 7.47
N GLU A 118 -7.83 -2.65 7.57
CA GLU A 118 -6.58 -2.50 6.84
C GLU A 118 -5.59 -3.60 7.21
N GLY A 119 -5.41 -3.92 8.49
CA GLY A 119 -4.55 -5.00 8.93
C GLY A 119 -4.96 -6.35 8.33
N ALA A 120 -6.26 -6.65 8.30
CA ALA A 120 -6.77 -7.92 7.77
C ALA A 120 -6.74 -8.03 6.24
N SER A 121 -6.95 -6.92 5.51
CA SER A 121 -7.14 -6.92 4.05
C SER A 121 -6.06 -6.17 3.26
N GLY A 122 -5.54 -5.07 3.81
CA GLY A 122 -4.56 -4.18 3.19
C GLY A 122 -5.13 -3.29 2.08
N PHE A 123 -4.22 -2.60 1.40
CA PHE A 123 -4.46 -1.92 0.12
C PHE A 123 -5.48 -0.78 0.14
N GLY A 124 -5.63 -0.08 1.26
CA GLY A 124 -6.53 1.08 1.32
C GLY A 124 -7.99 0.70 1.55
N THR A 125 -8.27 -0.49 2.07
CA THR A 125 -9.65 -0.99 2.23
C THR A 125 -10.54 -0.09 3.12
N PRO A 126 -10.06 0.57 4.20
CA PRO A 126 -10.88 1.50 4.97
C PRO A 126 -11.31 2.75 4.21
N ALA A 127 -10.58 3.18 3.18
CA ALA A 127 -11.08 4.21 2.27
C ALA A 127 -12.39 3.79 1.60
N ALA A 128 -12.50 2.51 1.24
CA ALA A 128 -13.67 1.93 0.57
C ALA A 128 -14.82 1.59 1.54
N ILE A 129 -14.55 1.45 2.84
CA ILE A 129 -15.55 0.98 3.82
C ILE A 129 -15.80 1.99 4.94
N ALA A 130 -14.76 2.39 5.67
CA ALA A 130 -14.89 3.24 6.85
C ALA A 130 -15.40 4.64 6.49
N ALA A 131 -14.88 5.25 5.42
CA ALA A 131 -15.35 6.56 4.97
C ALA A 131 -16.84 6.53 4.55
N PRO A 132 -17.32 5.63 3.67
CA PRO A 132 -18.75 5.49 3.38
C PRO A 132 -19.63 5.18 4.61
N LEU A 133 -19.13 4.37 5.55
CA LEU A 133 -19.84 4.07 6.79
C LEU A 133 -20.05 5.33 7.64
N MET A 134 -19.03 6.17 7.77
CA MET A 134 -19.17 7.44 8.51
C MET A 134 -20.13 8.40 7.80
N VAL A 135 -20.12 8.46 6.46
CA VAL A 135 -21.12 9.24 5.71
C VAL A 135 -22.52 8.73 5.98
N ALA A 136 -22.73 7.41 5.97
CA ALA A 136 -24.02 6.81 6.28
C ALA A 136 -24.50 7.13 7.71
N LEU A 137 -23.58 7.33 8.66
CA LEU A 137 -23.84 7.74 10.04
C LEU A 137 -24.07 9.25 10.22
N GLY A 138 -24.04 10.02 9.14
CA GLY A 138 -24.35 11.46 9.15
C GLY A 138 -23.15 12.37 9.40
N PHE A 139 -21.92 11.87 9.23
CA PHE A 139 -20.74 12.74 9.18
C PHE A 139 -20.70 13.51 7.85
N PRO A 140 -20.20 14.76 7.84
CA PRO A 140 -19.95 15.48 6.59
C PRO A 140 -19.05 14.66 5.67
N ALA A 141 -19.43 14.52 4.40
CA ALA A 141 -18.72 13.66 3.45
C ALA A 141 -17.22 13.98 3.34
N MET A 142 -16.89 15.27 3.27
CA MET A 142 -15.50 15.72 3.20
C MET A 142 -14.71 15.36 4.47
N ALA A 143 -15.29 15.57 5.65
CA ALA A 143 -14.65 15.20 6.91
C ALA A 143 -14.44 13.68 6.98
N ALA A 144 -15.41 12.90 6.50
CA ALA A 144 -15.32 11.46 6.53
C ALA A 144 -14.22 10.90 5.63
N VAL A 145 -14.10 11.43 4.41
CA VAL A 145 -13.02 11.08 3.48
C VAL A 145 -11.67 11.55 4.04
N MET A 146 -11.56 12.80 4.46
CA MET A 146 -10.32 13.37 4.98
C MET A 146 -9.80 12.59 6.20
N ILE A 147 -10.64 12.35 7.20
CA ILE A 147 -10.26 11.62 8.41
C ILE A 147 -9.98 10.15 8.08
N GLY A 148 -10.83 9.52 7.25
CA GLY A 148 -10.60 8.15 6.79
C GLY A 148 -9.23 7.99 6.14
N MET A 149 -8.88 8.89 5.21
CA MET A 149 -7.58 8.87 4.50
C MET A 149 -6.39 9.24 5.37
N MET A 150 -6.54 10.21 6.28
CA MET A 150 -5.45 10.58 7.19
C MET A 150 -5.14 9.44 8.16
N ILE A 151 -6.18 8.85 8.76
CA ILE A 151 -5.99 7.75 9.71
C ILE A 151 -5.45 6.52 8.99
N GLN A 152 -5.94 6.23 7.78
CA GLN A 152 -5.44 5.17 6.90
C GLN A 152 -3.91 5.17 6.76
N SER A 153 -3.26 6.33 6.73
CA SER A 153 -1.80 6.40 6.59
C SER A 153 -1.03 5.71 7.73
N THR A 154 -1.66 5.48 8.89
CA THR A 154 -1.02 4.84 10.05
C THR A 154 -0.99 3.30 9.94
N PRO A 155 -2.12 2.59 9.73
CA PRO A 155 -2.14 1.13 9.69
C PRO A 155 -1.66 0.53 8.37
N VAL A 156 -1.50 1.31 7.28
CA VAL A 156 -1.09 0.80 5.95
C VAL A 156 0.19 -0.04 6.04
N THR A 157 1.15 0.36 6.87
CA THR A 157 2.40 -0.38 7.09
C THR A 157 2.16 -1.82 7.57
N PHE A 158 1.09 -2.05 8.34
CA PHE A 158 0.68 -3.35 8.87
C PHE A 158 -0.39 -4.03 8.01
N GLY A 159 -0.79 -3.41 6.90
CA GLY A 159 -1.85 -3.89 6.04
C GLY A 159 -1.54 -5.26 5.43
N ALA A 160 -2.60 -6.04 5.16
CA ALA A 160 -2.48 -7.41 4.65
C ALA A 160 -1.47 -8.24 5.47
N ILE A 161 -1.61 -8.22 6.80
CA ILE A 161 -0.77 -8.97 7.74
C ILE A 161 0.73 -8.58 7.58
N GLY A 162 0.99 -7.28 7.45
CA GLY A 162 2.35 -6.74 7.38
C GLY A 162 3.04 -6.91 6.02
N THR A 163 2.30 -7.18 4.95
CA THR A 163 2.87 -7.33 3.59
C THR A 163 3.77 -6.16 3.18
N PRO A 164 3.44 -4.87 3.44
CA PRO A 164 4.32 -3.76 3.11
C PRO A 164 5.66 -3.77 3.85
N ILE A 165 5.71 -4.26 5.09
CA ILE A 165 6.96 -4.46 5.82
C ILE A 165 7.72 -5.68 5.27
N LEU A 166 7.04 -6.81 5.17
CA LEU A 166 7.65 -8.10 4.80
C LEU A 166 8.15 -8.13 3.36
N ILE A 167 7.46 -7.46 2.44
CA ILE A 167 7.85 -7.40 1.02
C ILE A 167 8.50 -6.07 0.71
N GLY A 168 7.86 -4.95 1.05
CA GLY A 168 8.34 -3.62 0.65
C GLY A 168 9.65 -3.24 1.33
N VAL A 169 9.67 -3.23 2.66
CA VAL A 169 10.85 -2.79 3.43
C VAL A 169 11.94 -3.86 3.43
N ARG A 170 11.60 -5.11 3.75
CA ARG A 170 12.57 -6.20 3.83
C ARG A 170 13.29 -6.42 2.49
N ALA A 171 12.58 -6.51 1.37
CA ALA A 171 13.23 -6.74 0.07
C ALA A 171 14.12 -5.58 -0.37
N GLY A 172 13.84 -4.35 0.09
CA GLY A 172 14.72 -3.21 -0.13
C GLY A 172 16.02 -3.27 0.69
N LEU A 173 15.93 -3.77 1.92
CA LEU A 173 17.08 -3.91 2.84
C LEU A 173 17.94 -5.14 2.52
N GLU A 174 17.30 -6.27 2.19
CA GLU A 174 17.93 -7.58 1.98
C GLU A 174 18.64 -7.65 0.62
N ASN A 175 19.70 -6.85 0.46
CA ASN A 175 20.54 -6.84 -0.74
C ASN A 175 21.84 -7.64 -0.54
N PRO A 176 22.42 -8.22 -1.61
CA PRO A 176 23.62 -9.06 -1.52
C PRO A 176 24.83 -8.38 -0.87
N GLU A 177 24.96 -7.06 -1.06
CA GLU A 177 26.08 -6.29 -0.51
C GLU A 177 25.98 -6.16 1.02
N LEU A 178 24.78 -5.91 1.54
CA LEU A 178 24.50 -5.90 2.97
C LEU A 178 24.74 -7.28 3.58
N ILE A 179 24.24 -8.34 2.93
CA ILE A 179 24.42 -9.72 3.42
C ILE A 179 25.91 -10.07 3.49
N SER A 180 26.70 -9.69 2.50
CA SER A 180 28.16 -9.87 2.53
C SER A 180 28.78 -9.16 3.73
N LYS A 181 28.47 -7.86 3.94
CA LYS A 181 29.01 -7.08 5.06
C LYS A 181 28.60 -7.63 6.43
N LEU A 182 27.37 -8.11 6.56
CA LEU A 182 26.89 -8.73 7.79
C LEU A 182 27.64 -10.04 8.07
N THR A 183 27.86 -10.85 7.03
CA THR A 183 28.62 -12.10 7.12
C THR A 183 30.07 -11.83 7.53
N ASP A 184 30.71 -10.81 6.94
CA ASP A 184 32.07 -10.38 7.30
C ASP A 184 32.16 -9.88 8.74
N ALA A 185 31.08 -9.25 9.24
CA ALA A 185 30.95 -8.83 10.63
C ALA A 185 30.55 -9.96 11.60
N GLY A 186 30.45 -11.21 11.12
CA GLY A 186 30.09 -12.38 11.94
C GLY A 186 28.62 -12.39 12.41
N THR A 187 27.74 -11.63 11.75
CA THR A 187 26.31 -11.57 12.04
C THR A 187 25.47 -11.99 10.83
N ASN A 188 24.16 -12.09 11.00
CA ASN A 188 23.23 -12.42 9.92
C ASN A 188 22.09 -11.40 9.84
N PHE A 189 21.31 -11.48 8.77
CA PHE A 189 20.24 -10.52 8.50
C PHE A 189 19.13 -10.56 9.57
N ASP A 190 18.78 -11.73 10.10
CA ASP A 190 17.76 -11.84 11.16
C ASP A 190 18.24 -11.23 12.48
N SER A 191 19.52 -11.38 12.82
CA SER A 191 20.15 -10.71 13.96
C SER A 191 20.20 -9.20 13.76
N TYR A 192 20.47 -8.73 12.54
CA TYR A 192 20.47 -7.30 12.20
C TYR A 192 19.09 -6.65 12.37
N LEU A 193 18.01 -7.36 12.01
CA LEU A 193 16.64 -6.85 12.15
C LEU A 193 16.14 -6.79 13.61
N ARG A 194 16.81 -7.45 14.55
CA ARG A 194 16.43 -7.53 15.98
C ARG A 194 17.24 -6.59 16.88
N LEU A 195 18.22 -5.88 16.34
CA LEU A 195 18.98 -4.81 17.02
C LEU A 195 18.13 -3.53 17.11
#